data_AF-A0A5D4FV10-F1
#
_entry.id   AF-A0A5D4FV10-F1
#
_cell.length_a   1.000
_cell.length_b   1.000
_cell.length_c   1.000
_cell.angle_alpha   90.00
_cell.angle_beta   90.00
_cell.angle_gamma   90.00
#
_symmetry.space_group_name_H-M   'P 1'
#
loop_
_entity.id
_entity.type
_entity.pdbx_description
1 polymer ?
#
loop_
_entity_poly.entity_id
_entity_poly.type
_entity_poly.pdbx_seq_one_letter_code
_entity_poly.pdbx_strand_id
1 'polypeptide(L)'
;MSRTTSHDPARPARALQLTALGAYVAVVLALTVGKSFYQIGLLWKPENQRVRELLLVPFELVGQSPTIFGVVFDYVGNVAFFVPLGMLLVVVFFGVNRPVWRAVWIAALLSLGIEVCQYVFSVGRTSVDDWWCNTLGAFLGAYFAVKMGPRWHKVWVWLALALGVVFAVLVGLGDRLGDPEKVVG
;
A
#
# COMPACT_ATOMS: atom_id res chain seq x y z
N MET A 1 -9.83 -44.54 -20.32
CA MET A 1 -9.19 -43.20 -20.40
C MET A 1 -9.96 -42.24 -19.53
N SER A 2 -9.60 -42.12 -18.25
CA SER A 2 -10.18 -41.12 -17.34
C SER A 2 -9.55 -39.77 -17.64
N ARG A 3 -10.36 -38.77 -18.03
CA ARG A 3 -9.96 -37.37 -18.05
C ARG A 3 -9.55 -36.99 -16.63
N THR A 4 -8.26 -36.82 -16.41
CA THR A 4 -7.73 -36.07 -15.27
C THR A 4 -8.30 -34.66 -15.37
N THR A 5 -9.27 -34.34 -14.51
CA THR A 5 -9.68 -32.96 -14.29
C THR A 5 -8.46 -32.23 -13.77
N SER A 6 -7.82 -31.42 -14.63
CA SER A 6 -6.81 -30.48 -14.17
C SER A 6 -7.49 -29.64 -13.10
N HIS A 7 -7.09 -29.82 -11.85
CA HIS A 7 -7.53 -29.01 -10.73
C HIS A 7 -6.86 -27.64 -10.90
N ASP A 8 -7.25 -26.90 -11.94
CA ASP A 8 -6.86 -25.52 -12.10
C ASP A 8 -7.46 -24.81 -10.88
N PRO A 9 -6.63 -24.27 -9.97
CA PRO A 9 -7.15 -23.70 -8.73
C PRO A 9 -8.12 -22.59 -9.10
N ALA A 10 -9.42 -22.86 -8.89
CA ALA A 10 -10.49 -21.98 -9.32
C ALA A 10 -10.19 -20.56 -8.83
N ARG A 11 -10.07 -19.59 -9.74
CA ARG A 11 -9.80 -18.19 -9.36
C ARG A 11 -10.81 -17.75 -8.29
N PRO A 12 -10.41 -16.92 -7.29
CA PRO A 12 -11.35 -16.40 -6.32
C PRO A 12 -12.47 -15.64 -7.04
N ALA A 13 -13.69 -15.67 -6.47
CA ALA A 13 -14.84 -14.97 -7.06
C ALA A 13 -14.52 -13.48 -7.28
N ARG A 14 -15.05 -12.89 -8.37
CA ARG A 14 -14.75 -11.50 -8.74
C ARG A 14 -15.05 -10.51 -7.62
N ALA A 15 -16.19 -10.68 -6.94
CA ALA A 15 -16.57 -9.86 -5.80
C ALA A 15 -15.52 -9.92 -4.67
N LEU A 16 -14.98 -11.10 -4.38
CA LEU A 16 -13.95 -11.27 -3.34
C LEU A 16 -12.64 -10.56 -3.71
N GLN A 17 -12.23 -10.63 -4.99
CA GLN A 17 -11.05 -9.91 -5.49
C GLN A 17 -11.20 -8.39 -5.33
N LEU A 18 -12.36 -7.85 -5.73
CA LEU A 18 -12.65 -6.42 -5.63
C LEU A 18 -12.77 -5.98 -4.17
N THR A 19 -13.32 -6.82 -3.30
CA THR A 19 -13.39 -6.57 -1.86
C THR A 19 -11.98 -6.48 -1.26
N ALA A 20 -11.10 -7.43 -1.58
CA ALA A 20 -9.71 -7.41 -1.12
C ALA A 20 -8.94 -6.20 -1.63
N LEU A 21 -9.10 -5.85 -2.92
CA LEU A 21 -8.51 -4.65 -3.50
C LEU A 21 -9.02 -3.38 -2.80
N GLY A 22 -10.34 -3.26 -2.61
CA GLY A 22 -10.94 -2.12 -1.93
C GLY A 22 -10.48 -1.98 -0.48
N ALA A 23 -10.43 -3.09 0.25
CA ALA A 23 -9.91 -3.11 1.62
C ALA A 23 -8.44 -2.67 1.66
N TYR A 24 -7.59 -3.17 0.76
CA TYR A 24 -6.19 -2.77 0.71
C TYR A 24 -6.01 -1.29 0.31
N VAL A 25 -6.77 -0.78 -0.65
CA VAL A 25 -6.77 0.64 -1.01
C VAL A 25 -7.21 1.50 0.18
N ALA A 26 -8.22 1.08 0.95
CA ALA A 26 -8.62 1.78 2.17
C ALA A 26 -7.50 1.82 3.21
N VAL A 27 -6.75 0.72 3.40
CA VAL A 27 -5.55 0.69 4.25
C VAL A 27 -4.50 1.67 3.76
N VAL A 28 -4.21 1.70 2.45
CA VAL A 28 -3.26 2.64 1.84
C VAL A 28 -3.68 4.08 2.11
N LEU A 29 -4.91 4.45 1.78
CA LEU A 29 -5.42 5.81 1.99
C LEU A 29 -5.43 6.21 3.47
N ALA A 30 -5.78 5.28 4.35
CA ALA A 30 -5.74 5.52 5.78
C ALA A 30 -4.31 5.78 6.26
N LEU A 31 -3.32 5.01 5.81
CA LEU A 31 -1.92 5.15 6.25
C LEU A 31 -1.17 6.31 5.58
N THR A 32 -1.59 6.78 4.41
CA THR A 32 -0.90 7.89 3.72
C THR A 32 -1.55 9.25 3.96
N VAL A 33 -2.87 9.35 3.78
CA VAL A 33 -3.65 10.60 3.92
C VAL A 33 -4.30 10.65 5.30
N GLY A 34 -4.85 9.53 5.76
CA GLY A 34 -5.61 9.44 7.01
C GLY A 34 -4.77 9.52 8.29
N LYS A 35 -3.45 9.32 8.21
CA LYS A 35 -2.55 9.24 9.39
C LYS A 35 -2.52 10.51 10.26
N SER A 36 -3.01 11.64 9.76
CA SER A 36 -3.16 12.90 10.49
C SER A 36 -4.41 12.97 11.39
N PHE A 37 -5.29 11.96 11.31
CA PHE A 37 -6.57 11.92 12.02
C PHE A 37 -6.69 10.79 13.06
N TYR A 38 -5.79 9.82 13.05
CA TYR A 38 -5.79 8.72 14.00
C TYR A 38 -4.37 8.27 14.33
N GLN A 39 -4.24 7.58 15.47
CA GLN A 39 -3.01 6.98 15.95
C GLN A 39 -3.23 5.47 16.12
N ILE A 40 -2.21 4.69 15.79
CA ILE A 40 -2.18 3.26 16.10
C ILE A 40 -1.13 3.05 17.16
N GLY A 41 -1.56 2.79 18.40
CA GLY A 41 -0.65 2.63 19.55
C GLY A 41 0.27 3.84 19.74
N LEU A 42 1.58 3.68 19.55
CA LEU A 42 2.59 4.76 19.68
C LEU A 42 3.36 5.02 18.36
N LEU A 43 2.83 4.58 17.21
CA LEU A 43 3.60 4.50 15.97
C LEU A 43 3.93 5.88 15.35
N TRP A 44 3.07 6.88 15.55
CA TRP A 44 3.29 8.27 15.16
C TRP A 44 2.40 9.21 15.98
N LYS A 45 2.78 10.48 16.04
CA LYS A 45 1.93 11.58 16.53
C LYS A 45 1.17 12.20 15.35
N PRO A 46 -0.18 12.19 15.32
CA PRO A 46 -0.96 12.74 14.21
C PRO A 46 -0.67 14.22 13.95
N GLU A 47 -0.32 14.98 14.98
CA GLU A 47 -0.01 16.41 14.90
C GLU A 47 1.21 16.67 14.00
N ASN A 48 2.21 15.78 14.06
CA ASN A 48 3.42 15.88 13.24
C ASN A 48 3.16 15.60 11.75
N GLN A 49 1.97 15.08 11.41
CA GLN A 49 1.58 14.81 10.02
C GLN A 49 0.73 15.94 9.43
N ARG A 50 0.30 16.94 10.22
CA ARG A 50 -0.49 18.10 9.75
C ARG A 50 0.43 19.19 9.20
N VAL A 51 1.15 18.82 8.15
CA VAL A 51 2.07 19.70 7.44
C VAL A 51 1.64 19.84 5.98
N ARG A 52 2.15 20.89 5.34
CA ARG A 52 2.06 21.08 3.89
C ARG A 52 3.46 21.33 3.38
N GLU A 53 4.15 20.26 3.02
CA GLU A 53 5.54 20.31 2.54
C GLU A 53 5.62 19.69 1.13
N LEU A 54 6.53 20.21 0.31
CA LEU A 54 6.79 19.75 -1.06
C LEU A 54 8.26 19.36 -1.18
N LEU A 55 8.52 18.08 -1.45
CA LEU A 55 9.84 17.52 -1.76
C LEU A 55 9.85 17.09 -3.22
N LEU A 56 10.06 18.06 -4.11
CA LEU A 56 10.01 17.83 -5.57
C LEU A 56 11.38 17.55 -6.18
N VAL A 57 12.46 17.76 -5.41
CA VAL A 57 13.80 17.39 -5.86
C VAL A 57 13.99 15.89 -5.56
N PRO A 58 14.26 15.05 -6.58
CA PRO A 58 14.50 13.64 -6.34
C PRO A 58 15.67 13.43 -5.38
N PHE A 59 15.51 12.47 -4.46
CA PHE A 59 16.49 12.11 -3.44
C PHE A 59 16.77 13.19 -2.39
N GLU A 60 15.91 14.21 -2.27
CA GLU A 60 16.08 15.30 -1.32
C GLU A 60 16.11 14.82 0.14
N LEU A 61 15.34 13.77 0.46
CA LEU A 61 15.31 13.19 1.80
C LEU A 61 16.65 12.62 2.26
N VAL A 62 17.50 12.17 1.33
CA VAL A 62 18.84 11.63 1.64
C VAL A 62 19.71 12.69 2.31
N GLY A 63 19.57 13.96 1.91
CA GLY A 63 20.31 15.08 2.50
C GLY A 63 19.64 15.73 3.70
N GLN A 64 18.32 15.55 3.86
CA GLN A 64 17.54 16.20 4.93
C GLN A 64 17.29 15.31 6.15
N SER A 65 17.27 13.98 5.97
CA SER A 65 16.94 13.06 7.05
C SER A 65 18.06 13.00 8.09
N PRO A 66 17.75 13.10 9.40
CA PRO A 66 18.74 12.98 10.46
C PRO A 66 19.26 11.55 10.63
N THR A 67 18.58 10.55 10.06
CA THR A 67 18.94 9.15 10.22
C THR A 67 18.87 8.38 8.90
N ILE A 68 19.79 7.43 8.72
CA ILE A 68 19.77 6.47 7.60
C ILE A 68 18.51 5.61 7.67
N PHE A 69 18.05 5.26 8.87
CA PHE A 69 16.82 4.50 9.04
C PHE A 69 15.62 5.24 8.45
N GLY A 70 15.47 6.55 8.70
CA GLY A 70 14.40 7.36 8.11
C GLY A 70 14.42 7.34 6.60
N VAL A 71 15.59 7.50 5.98
CA VAL A 71 15.78 7.40 4.53
C VAL A 71 15.33 6.02 4.03
N VAL A 72 15.91 4.95 4.56
CA VAL A 72 15.60 3.58 4.11
C VAL A 72 14.12 3.25 4.31
N PHE A 73 13.56 3.64 5.46
CA PHE A 73 12.15 3.41 5.77
C PHE A 73 11.22 4.11 4.78
N ASP A 74 11.55 5.32 4.34
CA ASP A 74 10.75 6.07 3.38
C ASP A 74 10.77 5.42 1.99
N TYR A 75 11.95 5.23 1.39
CA TYR A 75 12.07 4.64 0.05
C TYR A 75 11.62 3.17 0.02
N VAL A 76 12.14 2.33 0.92
CA VAL A 76 11.83 0.89 0.92
C VAL A 76 10.42 0.65 1.42
N GLY A 77 9.94 1.42 2.41
CA GLY A 77 8.58 1.35 2.91
C GLY A 77 7.57 1.65 1.81
N ASN A 78 7.75 2.74 1.06
CA ASN A 78 6.86 3.10 -0.05
C ASN A 78 6.84 2.00 -1.15
N VAL A 79 8.01 1.50 -1.56
CA VAL A 79 8.09 0.36 -2.50
C VAL A 79 7.36 -0.86 -1.95
N ALA A 80 7.68 -1.29 -0.72
CA ALA A 80 7.09 -2.47 -0.11
C ALA A 80 5.57 -2.33 0.07
N PHE A 81 5.09 -1.13 0.39
CA PHE A 81 3.69 -0.85 0.64
C PHE A 81 2.82 -0.95 -0.62
N PHE A 82 3.38 -0.69 -1.79
CA PHE A 82 2.66 -0.83 -3.07
C PHE A 82 2.83 -2.21 -3.74
N VAL A 83 3.72 -3.07 -3.25
CA VAL A 83 3.86 -4.46 -3.78
C VAL A 83 2.54 -5.24 -3.70
N PRO A 84 1.82 -5.30 -2.56
CA PRO A 84 0.57 -6.03 -2.51
C PRO A 84 -0.53 -5.42 -3.39
N LEU A 85 -0.55 -4.09 -3.56
CA LEU A 85 -1.47 -3.42 -4.49
C LEU A 85 -1.24 -3.89 -5.92
N GLY A 86 0.02 -3.91 -6.38
CA GLY A 86 0.39 -4.43 -7.70
C GLY A 86 -0.02 -5.88 -7.91
N MET A 87 0.16 -6.72 -6.89
CA MET A 87 -0.28 -8.12 -6.91
C MET A 87 -1.81 -8.24 -7.06
N LEU A 88 -2.58 -7.52 -6.24
CA LEU A 88 -4.05 -7.55 -6.27
C LEU A 88 -4.61 -7.02 -7.59
N LEU A 89 -4.02 -5.95 -8.15
CA LEU A 89 -4.40 -5.43 -9.45
C LEU A 89 -4.17 -6.46 -10.57
N VAL A 90 -3.07 -7.24 -10.53
CA VAL A 90 -2.87 -8.35 -11.47
C VAL A 90 -3.91 -9.44 -11.28
N VAL A 91 -4.26 -9.82 -10.05
CA VAL A 91 -5.36 -10.78 -9.80
C VAL A 91 -6.66 -10.28 -10.45
N VAL A 92 -6.95 -8.99 -10.29
CA VAL A 92 -8.15 -8.34 -10.86
C VAL A 92 -8.09 -8.23 -12.39
N PHE A 93 -6.92 -8.00 -12.99
CA PHE A 93 -6.80 -7.92 -14.45
C PHE A 93 -6.34 -9.24 -15.09
N PHE A 94 -6.38 -10.35 -14.35
CA PHE A 94 -5.83 -11.60 -14.84
C PHE A 94 -6.60 -12.14 -16.06
N GLY A 95 -5.87 -12.43 -17.14
CA GLY A 95 -6.44 -12.81 -18.44
C GLY A 95 -6.79 -11.64 -19.36
N VAL A 96 -6.59 -10.41 -18.90
CA VAL A 96 -6.71 -9.21 -19.74
C VAL A 96 -5.36 -8.87 -20.36
N ASN A 97 -5.34 -8.23 -21.54
CA ASN A 97 -4.11 -7.83 -22.20
C ASN A 97 -3.29 -6.83 -21.36
N ARG A 98 -1.98 -7.10 -21.24
CA ARG A 98 -0.98 -6.32 -20.48
C ARG A 98 -1.39 -6.02 -19.03
N PRO A 99 -1.62 -7.04 -18.17
CA PRO A 99 -2.13 -6.84 -16.81
C PRO A 99 -1.13 -6.07 -15.92
N VAL A 100 0.17 -6.29 -16.11
CA VAL A 100 1.23 -5.56 -15.38
C VAL A 100 1.16 -4.06 -15.68
N TRP A 101 1.06 -3.69 -16.96
CA TRP A 101 1.02 -2.29 -17.36
C TRP A 101 -0.21 -1.56 -16.80
N ARG A 102 -1.38 -2.22 -16.81
CA ARG A 102 -2.60 -1.69 -16.19
C ARG A 102 -2.43 -1.49 -14.69
N ALA A 103 -1.85 -2.47 -14.00
CA ALA A 103 -1.58 -2.38 -12.57
C ALA A 103 -0.66 -1.20 -12.23
N VAL A 104 0.44 -1.04 -12.98
CA VAL A 104 1.39 0.06 -12.81
C VAL A 104 0.74 1.42 -13.02
N TRP A 105 -0.03 1.62 -14.11
CA TRP A 105 -0.69 2.91 -14.34
C TRP A 105 -1.72 3.26 -13.28
N ILE A 106 -2.56 2.30 -12.89
CA ILE A 106 -3.58 2.53 -11.86
C ILE A 106 -2.91 2.88 -10.53
N ALA A 107 -1.84 2.17 -10.16
CA ALA A 107 -1.10 2.45 -8.94
C ALA A 107 -0.36 3.81 -8.99
N ALA A 108 0.25 4.16 -10.12
CA ALA A 108 0.92 5.45 -10.30
C ALA A 108 -0.08 6.62 -10.21
N LEU A 109 -1.28 6.48 -10.79
CA LEU A 109 -2.34 7.47 -10.68
C LEU A 109 -2.90 7.56 -9.25
N LEU A 110 -3.08 6.43 -8.58
CA LEU A 110 -3.49 6.41 -7.17
C LEU A 110 -2.44 7.11 -6.30
N SER A 111 -1.16 6.80 -6.48
CA SER A 111 -0.07 7.43 -5.74
C SER A 111 -0.03 8.93 -5.99
N LEU A 112 -0.14 9.37 -7.25
CA LEU A 112 -0.22 10.80 -7.56
C LEU A 112 -1.43 11.47 -6.89
N GLY A 113 -2.59 10.79 -6.87
CA GLY A 113 -3.77 11.26 -6.16
C GLY A 113 -3.56 11.41 -4.66
N ILE A 114 -2.82 10.48 -4.03
CA ILE A 114 -2.42 10.55 -2.62
C ILE A 114 -1.54 11.78 -2.38
N GLU A 115 -0.48 11.97 -3.18
CA GLU A 115 0.42 13.12 -3.11
C GLU A 115 -0.37 14.45 -3.20
N VAL A 116 -1.27 14.55 -4.18
CA VAL A 116 -2.13 15.73 -4.37
C VAL A 116 -3.04 15.96 -3.16
N CYS A 117 -3.65 14.90 -2.61
CA CYS A 117 -4.50 15.01 -1.43
C CYS A 117 -3.70 15.49 -0.21
N GLN A 118 -2.50 14.97 0.01
CA GLN A 118 -1.64 15.39 1.13
C GLN A 118 -1.35 16.89 1.06
N TYR A 119 -0.99 17.40 -0.12
CA TYR A 119 -0.75 18.83 -0.31
C TYR A 119 -2.01 19.68 -0.13
N VAL A 120 -3.11 19.34 -0.84
CA VAL A 120 -4.34 20.13 -0.84
C VAL A 120 -4.94 20.22 0.56
N PHE A 121 -5.00 19.09 1.28
CA PHE A 121 -5.59 19.03 2.61
C PHE A 121 -4.62 19.37 3.76
N SER A 122 -3.33 19.61 3.48
CA SER A 122 -2.29 19.88 4.50
C SER A 122 -2.17 18.74 5.52
N VAL A 123 -2.20 17.51 5.02
CA VAL A 123 -2.19 16.28 5.84
C VAL A 123 -0.95 15.42 5.60
N GLY A 124 0.12 16.03 5.07
CA GLY A 124 1.36 15.32 4.86
C GLY A 124 2.40 16.07 4.03
N ARG A 125 3.49 15.37 3.78
CA ARG A 125 4.56 15.78 2.89
C ARG A 125 4.32 15.16 1.54
N THR A 126 4.29 15.99 0.51
CA THR A 126 4.18 15.52 -0.87
C THR A 126 5.58 15.37 -1.45
N SER A 127 5.88 14.21 -2.01
CA SER A 127 7.21 13.80 -2.42
C SER A 127 7.19 13.19 -3.82
N VAL A 128 8.08 13.66 -4.70
CA VAL A 128 8.32 13.00 -5.99
C VAL A 128 8.87 11.59 -5.78
N ASP A 129 9.57 11.36 -4.68
CA ASP A 129 10.19 10.08 -4.35
C ASP A 129 9.15 9.02 -4.00
N ASP A 130 8.15 9.39 -3.22
CA ASP A 130 7.03 8.53 -2.85
C ASP A 130 6.29 8.06 -4.11
N TRP A 131 6.04 8.97 -5.04
CA TRP A 131 5.35 8.66 -6.29
C TRP A 131 6.07 7.59 -7.12
N TRP A 132 7.38 7.72 -7.35
CA TRP A 132 8.11 6.74 -8.14
C TRP A 132 8.38 5.44 -7.36
N CYS A 133 8.62 5.50 -6.04
CA CYS A 133 8.77 4.33 -5.17
C CYS A 133 7.51 3.48 -5.16
N ASN A 134 6.34 4.09 -4.96
CA ASN A 134 5.06 3.42 -4.98
C ASN A 134 4.78 2.79 -6.35
N THR A 135 5.11 3.50 -7.43
CA THR A 135 5.00 2.99 -8.80
C THR A 135 5.92 1.79 -9.03
N LEU A 136 7.16 1.83 -8.54
CA LEU A 136 8.12 0.71 -8.59
C LEU A 136 7.62 -0.49 -7.77
N GLY A 137 7.09 -0.25 -6.56
CA GLY A 137 6.47 -1.27 -5.73
C GLY A 137 5.35 -2.01 -6.45
N ALA A 138 4.43 -1.25 -7.07
CA ALA A 138 3.34 -1.82 -7.85
C ALA A 138 3.84 -2.62 -9.06
N PHE A 139 4.88 -2.15 -9.75
CA PHE A 139 5.52 -2.90 -10.83
C PHE A 139 6.08 -4.24 -10.33
N LEU A 140 6.86 -4.24 -9.25
CA LEU A 140 7.44 -5.45 -8.67
C LEU A 140 6.35 -6.44 -8.25
N GLY A 141 5.33 -5.96 -7.52
CA GLY A 141 4.19 -6.79 -7.12
C GLY A 141 3.46 -7.39 -8.30
N ALA A 142 3.17 -6.59 -9.33
CA ALA A 142 2.50 -7.05 -10.54
C ALA A 142 3.35 -8.09 -11.31
N TYR A 143 4.66 -7.83 -11.45
CA TYR A 143 5.60 -8.76 -12.08
C TYR A 143 5.64 -10.10 -11.34
N PHE A 144 5.76 -10.07 -10.01
CA PHE A 144 5.78 -11.28 -9.18
C PHE A 144 4.46 -12.04 -9.25
N ALA A 145 3.31 -11.37 -9.23
CA ALA A 145 2.01 -12.02 -9.35
C ALA A 145 1.87 -12.79 -10.67
N VAL A 146 2.32 -12.21 -11.79
CA VAL A 146 2.33 -12.91 -13.09
C VAL A 146 3.27 -14.11 -13.06
N LYS A 147 4.50 -13.95 -12.51
CA LYS A 147 5.51 -15.03 -12.45
C LYS A 147 5.07 -16.19 -11.57
N MET A 148 4.41 -15.94 -10.45
CA MET A 148 3.90 -16.96 -9.55
C MET A 148 2.65 -17.65 -10.12
N GLY A 149 1.86 -16.92 -10.91
CA GLY A 149 0.71 -17.45 -11.62
C GLY A 149 -0.53 -17.71 -10.75
N PRO A 150 -1.60 -18.27 -11.35
CA PRO A 150 -2.96 -18.21 -10.80
C PRO A 150 -3.18 -18.98 -9.50
N ARG A 151 -2.36 -20.00 -9.25
CA ARG A 151 -2.43 -20.84 -8.05
C ARG A 151 -2.33 -20.06 -6.73
N TRP A 152 -1.70 -18.89 -6.75
CA TRP A 152 -1.53 -18.06 -5.57
C TRP A 152 -2.61 -16.98 -5.40
N HIS A 153 -3.51 -16.81 -6.37
CA HIS A 153 -4.48 -15.71 -6.33
C HIS A 153 -5.37 -15.75 -5.09
N LYS A 154 -5.81 -16.95 -4.67
CA LYS A 154 -6.60 -17.10 -3.44
C LYS A 154 -5.79 -16.66 -2.22
N VAL A 155 -4.53 -17.06 -2.15
CA VAL A 155 -3.63 -16.73 -1.03
C VAL A 155 -3.48 -15.21 -0.91
N TRP A 156 -3.17 -14.51 -2.00
CA TRP A 156 -3.00 -13.05 -1.99
C TRP A 156 -4.27 -12.31 -1.61
N VAL A 157 -5.43 -12.75 -2.11
CA VAL A 157 -6.73 -12.17 -1.76
C VAL A 157 -7.03 -12.33 -0.28
N TRP A 158 -6.85 -13.53 0.28
CA TRP A 158 -7.10 -13.77 1.70
C TRP A 158 -6.09 -13.08 2.61
N LEU A 159 -4.81 -13.01 2.23
CA LEU A 159 -3.81 -12.25 2.98
C LEU A 159 -4.14 -10.75 3.01
N ALA A 160 -4.57 -10.17 1.89
CA ALA A 160 -5.00 -8.77 1.85
C ALA A 160 -6.22 -8.50 2.73
N LEU A 161 -7.20 -9.41 2.75
CA LEU A 161 -8.36 -9.30 3.62
C LEU A 161 -7.98 -9.43 5.10
N ALA A 162 -7.14 -10.42 5.44
CA ALA A 162 -6.65 -10.61 6.79
C ALA A 162 -5.87 -9.38 7.28
N LEU A 163 -5.00 -8.82 6.43
CA LEU A 163 -4.29 -7.58 6.72
C LEU A 163 -5.26 -6.41 6.93
N GLY A 164 -6.28 -6.27 6.09
CA GLY A 164 -7.31 -5.24 6.24
C GLY A 164 -8.09 -5.36 7.56
N VAL A 165 -8.43 -6.58 7.98
CA VAL A 165 -9.07 -6.85 9.27
C VAL A 165 -8.13 -6.50 10.43
N VAL A 166 -6.89 -6.97 10.38
CA VAL A 166 -5.88 -6.65 11.40
C VAL A 166 -5.71 -5.13 11.51
N PHE A 167 -5.59 -4.43 10.39
CA PHE A 167 -5.50 -2.98 10.36
C PHE A 167 -6.73 -2.31 10.99
N ALA A 168 -7.95 -2.73 10.61
CA ALA A 168 -9.18 -2.19 11.17
C ALA A 168 -9.28 -2.40 12.69
N VAL A 169 -8.86 -3.57 13.19
CA VAL A 169 -8.79 -3.87 14.63
C VAL A 169 -7.77 -2.95 15.31
N LEU A 170 -6.58 -2.79 14.74
CA LEU A 170 -5.54 -1.91 15.30
C LEU A 170 -6.00 -0.45 15.38
N VAL A 171 -6.65 0.06 14.32
CA VAL A 171 -7.24 1.40 14.33
C VAL A 171 -8.37 1.52 15.35
N GLY A 172 -9.24 0.51 15.46
CA GLY A 172 -10.36 0.50 16.41
C GLY A 172 -9.93 0.36 17.88
N LEU A 173 -8.79 -0.29 18.13
CA LEU A 173 -8.19 -0.33 19.47
C LEU A 173 -7.51 1.00 19.83
N GLY A 174 -7.02 1.74 18.83
CA GLY A 174 -6.49 3.10 18.98
C GLY A 174 -5.42 3.20 20.07
N ASP A 175 -5.60 4.12 21.00
CA ASP A 175 -4.65 4.42 22.08
C ASP A 175 -4.64 3.36 23.19
N ARG A 176 -5.56 2.38 23.17
CA ARG A 176 -5.55 1.27 24.12
C ARG A 176 -4.34 0.36 23.94
N LEU A 177 -3.62 0.49 22.82
CA LEU A 177 -2.40 -0.23 22.48
C LEU A 177 -1.15 0.60 22.80
N GLY A 178 -0.95 1.00 24.06
CA GLY A 178 0.25 1.75 24.43
C GLY A 178 0.22 2.28 25.85
N ASP A 179 1.39 2.65 26.35
CA ASP A 179 1.53 3.41 27.58
C ASP A 179 1.70 4.89 27.18
N PRO A 180 0.79 5.80 27.56
CA PRO A 180 0.84 7.22 27.17
C PRO A 180 2.15 7.90 27.57
N GLU A 181 2.84 7.42 28.60
CA GLU A 181 4.11 7.97 29.06
C GLU A 181 5.29 7.67 28.12
N LYS A 182 5.12 6.76 27.15
CA LYS A 182 6.19 6.31 26.23
C LYS A 182 6.09 6.89 24.82
N VAL A 183 5.22 7.89 24.59
CA VAL A 183 5.12 8.54 23.28
C VAL A 183 6.39 9.37 23.04
N VAL A 184 7.37 8.81 22.33
CA VAL A 184 8.59 9.53 21.95
C VAL A 184 8.19 10.71 21.05
N GLY A 185 8.49 11.92 21.53
CA GLY A 185 8.27 13.20 20.85
C GLY A 185 9.54 13.76 20.29
#